data_AF-A0A1W1DCL2-F1
#
_entry.id   AF-A0A1W1DCL2-F1
#
_cell.length_a   1.000
_cell.length_b   1.000
_cell.length_c   1.000
_cell.angle_alpha   90.00
_cell.angle_beta   90.00
_cell.angle_gamma   90.00
#
_symmetry.space_group_name_H-M   'P 1'
#
loop_
_entity.id
_entity.type
_entity.pdbx_description
1 polymer ?
#
loop_
_entity_poly.entity_id
_entity_poly.type
_entity_poly.pdbx_seq_one_letter_code
_entity_poly.pdbx_strand_id
1 'polypeptide(L)'
;MSIEKITAFPEITFAVVEGDNLVSVTQGYYDIDKVTEHIQTCIGMVRKYEKMGYYNLAKPEFISEVITTFTNLEVSKKDVIRANNFMEITGYECNRVWQLPDQMKVQASQMLHGFYITYDTDNWEDFSIEPIEDEASS
;
A
#
# COMPACT_ATOMS: atom_id res chain seq x y z
N MET A 1 12.72 -19.04 -13.19
CA MET A 1 11.33 -18.57 -13.14
C MET A 1 10.80 -18.82 -11.75
N SER A 2 11.01 -17.85 -10.86
CA SER A 2 10.42 -17.85 -9.52
C SER A 2 9.30 -16.83 -9.54
N ILE A 3 8.07 -17.28 -9.27
CA ILE A 3 6.91 -16.41 -9.17
C ILE A 3 6.71 -16.10 -7.69
N GLU A 4 6.59 -14.82 -7.35
CA GLU A 4 6.30 -14.35 -6.00
C GLU A 4 4.93 -13.70 -5.93
N LYS A 5 4.27 -13.85 -4.77
CA LYS A 5 2.98 -13.24 -4.46
C LYS A 5 3.10 -12.50 -3.14
N ILE A 6 2.76 -11.21 -3.16
CA ILE A 6 2.79 -10.34 -1.98
C ILE A 6 1.43 -9.68 -1.77
N THR A 7 1.15 -9.28 -0.54
CA THR A 7 0.03 -8.39 -0.22
C THR A 7 0.48 -6.94 -0.31
N ALA A 8 -0.43 -6.07 -0.76
CA ALA A 8 -0.22 -4.64 -0.84
C ALA A 8 -1.49 -3.90 -0.44
N PHE A 9 -1.37 -3.00 0.52
CA PHE A 9 -2.46 -2.20 1.04
C PHE A 9 -2.13 -0.73 0.81
N PRO A 10 -2.92 0.00 0.00
CA PRO A 10 -2.63 1.41 -0.18
C PRO A 10 -2.79 2.21 1.11
N GLU A 11 -1.99 3.26 1.26
CA GLU A 11 -2.07 4.12 2.42
C GLU A 11 -3.40 4.87 2.53
N ILE A 12 -3.79 5.17 3.77
CA ILE A 12 -4.94 6.03 4.07
C ILE A 12 -4.59 7.47 3.69
N THR A 13 -5.47 8.14 2.95
CA THR A 13 -5.34 9.58 2.64
C THR A 13 -6.33 10.42 3.43
N PHE A 14 -7.50 9.85 3.75
CA PHE A 14 -8.57 10.53 4.46
C PHE A 14 -9.31 9.60 5.43
N ALA A 15 -9.74 10.13 6.58
CA ALA A 15 -10.51 9.41 7.59
C ALA A 15 -11.55 10.32 8.29
N VAL A 16 -12.69 9.75 8.65
CA VAL A 16 -13.78 10.44 9.36
C VAL A 16 -14.04 9.78 10.70
N VAL A 17 -13.98 10.59 11.75
CA VAL A 17 -14.32 10.21 13.12
C VAL A 17 -15.63 10.89 13.52
N GLU A 18 -16.57 10.10 14.06
CA GLU A 18 -17.82 10.59 14.64
C GLU A 18 -17.95 10.07 16.07
N GLY A 19 -17.82 10.98 17.05
CA GLY A 19 -17.77 10.62 18.47
C GLY A 19 -16.58 9.70 18.76
N ASP A 20 -16.86 8.50 19.27
CA ASP A 20 -15.83 7.51 19.63
C ASP A 20 -15.55 6.48 18.52
N ASN A 21 -16.06 6.69 17.30
CA ASN A 21 -15.93 5.73 16.20
C ASN A 21 -15.28 6.34 14.97
N LEU A 22 -14.41 5.57 14.34
CA LEU A 22 -14.01 5.78 12.95
C LEU A 22 -15.11 5.23 12.05
N VAL A 23 -15.71 6.07 11.21
CA VAL A 23 -16.86 5.71 10.37
C VAL A 23 -16.49 5.53 8.91
N SER A 24 -15.38 6.13 8.45
CA SER A 24 -14.89 5.92 7.10
C SER A 24 -13.37 6.10 7.00
N VAL A 25 -12.81 5.39 6.02
CA VAL A 25 -11.42 5.47 5.59
C VAL A 25 -11.42 5.55 4.07
N THR A 26 -10.60 6.42 3.51
CA THR A 26 -10.30 6.47 2.09
C THR A 26 -8.83 6.21 1.90
N GLN A 27 -8.51 5.26 1.02
CA GLN A 27 -7.15 4.93 0.65
C GLN A 27 -6.77 5.62 -0.66
N GLY A 28 -5.48 5.97 -0.80
CA GLY A 28 -4.89 6.27 -2.11
C GLY A 28 -4.96 5.05 -3.01
N TYR A 29 -4.94 5.22 -4.34
CA TYR A 29 -4.84 4.09 -5.29
C TYR A 29 -5.85 2.94 -5.03
N TYR A 30 -7.12 3.29 -4.80
CA TYR A 30 -8.15 2.37 -4.30
C TYR A 30 -8.64 1.31 -5.31
N ASP A 31 -8.17 1.30 -6.55
CA ASP A 31 -8.61 0.39 -7.61
C ASP A 31 -7.43 -0.20 -8.39
N ILE A 32 -7.67 -1.32 -9.07
CA ILE A 32 -6.65 -2.10 -9.78
C ILE A 32 -5.91 -1.26 -10.81
N ASP A 33 -6.62 -0.41 -11.57
CA ASP A 33 -6.03 0.40 -12.62
C ASP A 33 -5.03 1.40 -12.04
N LYS A 34 -5.39 2.08 -10.94
CA LYS A 34 -4.51 3.01 -10.24
C LYS A 34 -3.31 2.34 -9.61
N VAL A 35 -3.49 1.17 -9.00
CA VAL A 35 -2.35 0.41 -8.44
C VAL A 35 -1.43 -0.03 -9.58
N THR A 36 -1.98 -0.49 -10.70
CA THR A 36 -1.21 -0.90 -11.89
C THR A 36 -0.39 0.26 -12.45
N GLU A 37 -1.01 1.42 -12.68
CA GLU A 37 -0.33 2.62 -13.18
C GLU A 37 0.78 3.09 -12.22
N HIS A 38 0.52 3.00 -10.91
CA HIS A 38 1.50 3.40 -9.90
C HIS A 38 2.73 2.48 -9.90
N ILE A 39 2.53 1.15 -9.93
CA ILE A 39 3.63 0.19 -10.02
C ILE A 39 4.42 0.38 -11.31
N GLN A 40 3.75 0.58 -12.46
CA GLN A 40 4.40 0.86 -13.75
C GLN A 40 5.24 2.14 -13.71
N THR A 41 4.75 3.19 -13.03
CA THR A 41 5.50 4.44 -12.86
C THR A 41 6.79 4.20 -12.05
N CYS A 42 6.70 3.42 -10.97
CA CYS A 42 7.86 3.08 -10.15
C CYS A 42 8.87 2.20 -10.90
N ILE A 43 8.42 1.22 -11.69
CA ILE A 43 9.26 0.46 -12.65
C ILE A 43 10.01 1.42 -13.58
N GLY A 44 9.31 2.42 -14.13
CA GLY A 44 9.92 3.42 -15.01
C GLY A 44 11.00 4.27 -14.32
N MET A 45 10.79 4.65 -13.05
CA MET A 45 11.79 5.38 -12.25
C MET A 45 13.04 4.54 -12.00
N VAL A 46 12.83 3.27 -11.66
CA VAL A 46 13.89 2.28 -11.48
C VAL A 46 14.76 2.13 -12.72
N ARG A 47 14.15 1.97 -13.89
CA ARG A 47 14.92 1.88 -15.14
C ARG A 47 15.75 3.13 -15.43
N LYS A 48 15.31 4.31 -14.97
CA LYS A 48 16.10 5.54 -15.09
C LYS A 48 17.32 5.51 -14.17
N TYR A 49 17.16 5.13 -12.91
CA TYR A 49 18.26 5.02 -11.94
C TYR A 49 19.27 3.92 -12.31
N GLU A 50 18.82 2.78 -12.85
CA GLU A 50 19.70 1.71 -13.37
C GLU A 50 20.60 2.25 -14.50
N LYS A 51 20.04 3.02 -15.45
CA LYS A 51 20.80 3.67 -16.53
C LYS A 51 21.81 4.70 -16.01
N MET A 52 21.57 5.29 -14.85
CA MET A 52 22.47 6.26 -14.21
C MET A 52 23.55 5.58 -13.35
N GLY A 53 23.54 4.25 -13.22
CA GLY A 53 24.46 3.50 -12.35
C GLY A 53 24.20 3.75 -10.85
N TYR A 54 22.99 4.20 -10.50
CA TYR A 54 22.62 4.62 -9.15
C TYR A 54 21.72 3.55 -8.50
N TYR A 55 22.28 2.36 -8.21
CA TYR A 55 21.62 1.36 -7.36
C TYR A 55 22.62 0.48 -6.61
N ASN A 56 22.40 0.36 -5.30
CA ASN A 56 23.26 -0.41 -4.39
C ASN A 56 22.69 -1.80 -4.04
N LEU A 57 21.46 -2.12 -4.44
CA LEU A 57 20.76 -3.36 -4.08
C LEU A 57 20.91 -4.42 -5.17
N ALA A 58 21.03 -5.68 -4.76
CA ALA A 58 21.03 -6.81 -5.68
C ALA A 58 19.60 -7.24 -6.05
N LYS A 59 19.41 -7.76 -7.27
CA LYS A 59 18.17 -8.47 -7.62
C LYS A 59 18.18 -9.84 -6.90
N PRO A 60 17.09 -10.28 -6.23
CA PRO A 60 15.71 -9.79 -6.32
C PRO A 60 15.22 -8.88 -5.18
N GLU A 61 16.02 -8.63 -4.15
CA GLU A 61 15.64 -7.78 -2.99
C GLU A 61 15.14 -6.39 -3.43
N PHE A 62 15.79 -5.86 -4.47
CA PHE A 62 15.39 -4.63 -5.13
C PHE A 62 13.95 -4.64 -5.67
N ILE A 63 13.45 -5.76 -6.20
CA ILE A 63 12.14 -5.84 -6.85
C ILE A 63 11.03 -5.72 -5.80
N SER A 64 11.17 -6.45 -4.70
CA SER A 64 10.25 -6.33 -3.56
C SER A 64 10.28 -4.90 -3.02
N GLU A 65 11.47 -4.31 -2.83
CA GLU A 65 11.62 -2.92 -2.38
C GLU A 65 11.02 -1.92 -3.39
N VAL A 66 11.05 -2.20 -4.70
CA VAL A 66 10.41 -1.34 -5.69
C VAL A 66 8.91 -1.34 -5.59
N ILE A 67 8.33 -2.52 -5.37
CA ILE A 67 6.89 -2.66 -5.27
C ILE A 67 6.39 -2.13 -3.93
N THR A 68 7.19 -2.15 -2.86
CA THR A 68 6.75 -1.79 -1.50
C THR A 68 7.28 -0.46 -0.96
N THR A 69 8.47 -0.02 -1.38
CA THR A 69 9.18 1.14 -0.79
C THR A 69 9.10 2.38 -1.66
N PHE A 70 8.97 2.21 -2.98
CA PHE A 70 8.72 3.33 -3.90
C PHE A 70 7.24 3.55 -4.19
N THR A 71 6.36 2.67 -3.70
CA THR A 71 4.92 2.86 -3.77
C THR A 71 4.40 3.26 -2.40
N ASN A 72 3.30 4.03 -2.36
CA ASN A 72 2.56 4.25 -1.10
C ASN A 72 1.65 3.03 -0.80
N LEU A 73 2.19 1.82 -0.98
CA LEU A 73 1.53 0.55 -0.75
C LEU A 73 2.33 -0.21 0.32
N GLU A 74 1.66 -0.52 1.41
CA GLU A 74 2.26 -1.21 2.55
C GLU A 74 2.00 -2.70 2.46
N VAL A 75 2.96 -3.53 2.88
CA VAL A 75 2.81 -4.99 2.79
C VAL A 75 1.82 -5.58 3.80
N SER A 76 1.45 -4.82 4.83
CA SER A 76 0.50 -5.25 5.84
C SER A 76 -0.41 -4.10 6.30
N LYS A 77 -1.63 -4.45 6.71
CA LYS A 77 -2.57 -3.50 7.33
C LYS A 77 -1.96 -2.77 8.54
N LYS A 78 -1.11 -3.45 9.31
CA LYS A 78 -0.40 -2.87 10.46
C LYS A 78 0.55 -1.75 10.04
N ASP A 79 1.21 -1.90 8.90
CA ASP A 79 2.14 -0.92 8.39
C ASP A 79 1.38 0.30 7.84
N VAL A 80 0.23 0.10 7.17
CA VAL A 80 -0.69 1.20 6.81
C VAL A 80 -1.10 2.05 8.01
N ILE A 81 -1.48 1.41 9.12
CA ILE A 81 -1.85 2.13 10.35
C ILE A 81 -0.67 2.96 10.90
N ARG A 82 0.56 2.48 10.71
CA ARG A 82 1.81 3.09 11.19
C ARG A 82 2.43 4.06 10.19
N ALA A 83 1.87 4.18 8.99
CA ALA A 83 2.36 5.07 7.97
C ALA A 83 2.51 6.49 8.52
N ASN A 84 3.62 7.13 8.17
CA ASN A 84 4.00 8.43 8.74
C ASN A 84 3.60 9.61 7.85
N ASN A 85 3.03 9.32 6.67
CA ASN A 85 2.51 10.31 5.76
C ASN A 85 1.33 11.06 6.39
N PHE A 86 1.21 12.35 6.07
CA PHE A 86 0.12 13.17 6.57
C PHE A 86 -1.19 12.77 5.89
N MET A 87 -2.21 12.57 6.72
CA MET A 87 -3.56 12.19 6.33
C MET A 87 -4.52 13.28 6.77
N GLU A 88 -5.59 13.48 6.01
CA GLU A 88 -6.67 14.35 6.43
C GLU A 88 -7.61 13.56 7.36
N ILE A 89 -7.67 13.94 8.64
CA ILE A 89 -8.51 13.30 9.64
C ILE A 89 -9.50 14.33 10.18
N THR A 90 -10.79 14.03 10.03
CA THR A 90 -11.87 14.90 10.49
C THR A 90 -12.53 14.33 11.74
N GLY A 91 -13.02 15.20 12.62
CA GLY A 91 -13.66 14.80 13.88
C GLY A 91 -12.72 14.40 15.01
N TYR A 92 -11.39 14.46 14.78
CA TYR A 92 -10.37 14.25 15.81
C TYR A 92 -9.13 15.10 15.50
N GLU A 93 -8.50 15.70 16.52
CA GLU A 93 -7.33 16.58 16.32
C GLU A 93 -6.03 15.74 16.16
N CYS A 94 -5.83 15.20 14.96
CA CYS A 94 -4.60 14.52 14.57
C CYS A 94 -4.43 14.52 13.04
N ASN A 95 -3.28 14.05 12.55
CA ASN A 95 -3.00 13.98 11.12
C ASN A 95 -2.39 12.65 10.68
N ARG A 96 -2.42 11.64 11.56
CA ARG A 96 -1.97 10.27 11.29
C ARG A 96 -2.82 9.28 12.08
N VAL A 97 -3.19 8.17 11.45
CA VAL A 97 -4.08 7.17 12.06
C VAL A 97 -3.48 6.50 13.29
N TRP A 98 -2.16 6.31 13.38
CA TRP A 98 -1.53 5.77 14.59
C TRP A 98 -1.68 6.68 15.84
N GLN A 99 -2.03 7.96 15.66
CA GLN A 99 -2.29 8.90 16.76
C GLN A 99 -3.71 8.76 17.34
N LEU A 100 -4.62 8.06 16.65
CA LEU A 100 -5.97 7.80 17.15
C LEU A 100 -5.94 6.85 18.36
N PRO A 101 -7.06 6.73 19.11
CA PRO A 101 -7.24 5.66 20.09
C PRO A 101 -7.13 4.26 19.46
N ASP A 102 -6.70 3.27 20.25
CA ASP A 102 -6.46 1.90 19.75
C ASP A 102 -7.71 1.26 19.13
N GLN A 103 -8.89 1.52 19.70
CA GLN A 103 -10.16 1.05 19.14
C GLN A 103 -10.37 1.54 17.70
N MET A 104 -10.08 2.82 17.42
CA MET A 104 -10.22 3.40 16.09
C MET A 104 -9.16 2.87 15.12
N LYS A 105 -7.95 2.51 15.60
CA LYS A 105 -6.94 1.83 14.76
C LYS A 105 -7.41 0.43 14.33
N VAL A 106 -8.07 -0.29 15.22
CA VAL A 106 -8.68 -1.59 14.88
C VAL A 106 -9.79 -1.40 13.84
N GLN A 107 -10.66 -0.41 14.02
CA GLN A 107 -11.70 -0.05 13.03
C GLN A 107 -11.08 0.32 11.68
N ALA A 108 -10.03 1.16 11.67
CA ALA A 108 -9.31 1.51 10.45
C ALA A 108 -8.79 0.27 9.72
N SER A 109 -8.12 -0.64 10.45
CA SER A 109 -7.60 -1.89 9.88
C SER A 109 -8.69 -2.78 9.26
N GLN A 110 -9.90 -2.77 9.81
CA GLN A 110 -11.02 -3.54 9.25
C GLN A 110 -11.57 -2.93 7.95
N MET A 111 -11.43 -1.62 7.77
CA MET A 111 -11.88 -0.89 6.58
C MET A 111 -10.86 -0.87 5.43
N LEU A 112 -9.64 -1.37 5.66
CA LEU A 112 -8.59 -1.37 4.63
C LEU A 112 -8.86 -2.44 3.57
N HIS A 113 -8.94 -1.99 2.32
CA HIS A 113 -8.84 -2.82 1.13
C HIS A 113 -7.38 -3.04 0.77
N GLY A 114 -7.11 -4.18 0.13
CA GLY A 114 -5.77 -4.52 -0.34
C GLY A 114 -5.81 -5.37 -1.60
N PHE A 115 -4.63 -5.63 -2.13
CA PHE A 115 -4.42 -6.35 -3.36
C PHE A 115 -3.37 -7.44 -3.16
N TYR A 116 -3.51 -8.52 -3.90
CA TYR A 116 -2.43 -9.43 -4.18
C TYR A 116 -1.69 -8.98 -5.44
N ILE A 117 -0.37 -8.83 -5.34
CA ILE A 117 0.49 -8.58 -6.49
C ILE A 117 1.30 -9.85 -6.73
N THR A 118 1.20 -10.39 -7.94
CA THR A 118 1.96 -11.57 -8.36
C THR A 118 2.92 -11.16 -9.47
N TYR A 119 4.20 -11.52 -9.38
CA TYR A 119 5.22 -11.13 -10.36
C TYR A 119 6.29 -12.23 -10.55
N ASP A 120 6.94 -12.22 -11.71
CA ASP A 120 8.11 -13.06 -11.98
C ASP A 120 9.38 -12.38 -11.47
N THR A 121 10.15 -12.99 -10.57
CA THR A 121 11.39 -12.36 -10.05
C THR A 121 12.45 -12.16 -11.14
N ASP A 122 12.41 -12.95 -12.22
CA ASP A 122 13.34 -12.84 -13.34
C ASP A 122 12.88 -11.76 -14.34
N ASN A 123 11.56 -11.63 -14.54
CA ASN A 123 10.93 -10.59 -15.38
C ASN A 123 9.85 -9.81 -14.64
N TRP A 124 10.24 -9.13 -13.56
CA TRP A 124 9.33 -8.50 -12.59
C TRP A 124 8.47 -7.35 -13.10
N GLU A 125 8.73 -6.88 -14.32
CA GLU A 125 7.85 -5.95 -15.01
C GLU A 125 6.54 -6.62 -15.44
N ASP A 126 6.56 -7.95 -15.60
CA ASP A 126 5.36 -8.76 -15.78
C ASP A 126 4.77 -9.07 -14.39
N PHE A 127 3.71 -8.33 -14.06
CA PHE A 127 2.95 -8.54 -12.83
C PHE A 127 1.44 -8.56 -13.09
N SER A 128 0.70 -9.18 -12.17
CA SER A 128 -0.75 -9.12 -12.10
C SER A 128 -1.21 -8.64 -10.73
N ILE A 129 -2.40 -8.04 -10.71
CA ILE A 129 -3.03 -7.53 -9.50
C ILE A 129 -4.42 -8.14 -9.37
N GLU A 130 -4.71 -8.65 -8.18
CA GLU A 130 -6.02 -9.19 -7.81
C GLU A 130 -6.48 -8.50 -6.51
N PRO A 131 -7.75 -8.14 -6.35
CA PRO A 131 -8.23 -7.64 -5.07
C PRO A 131 -8.16 -8.75 -4.02
N ILE A 132 -7.82 -8.40 -2.79
CA ILE A 132 -8.01 -9.30 -1.65
C ILE A 132 -9.51 -9.28 -1.37
N GLU A 133 -10.21 -10.38 -1.65
CA GLU A 133 -11.60 -10.52 -1.24
C GLU A 133 -11.67 -10.40 0.29
N ASP A 134 -12.48 -9.44 0.76
CA ASP A 134 -12.80 -9.38 2.18
C ASP A 134 -13.63 -10.62 2.52
N GLU A 135 -13.11 -11.51 3.37
CA GLU A 135 -13.93 -12.51 4.06
C GLU A 135 -14.88 -11.79 5.02
N ALA A 136 -15.88 -11.12 4.47
CA ALA A 136 -16.93 -10.44 5.22
C ALA A 136 -18.20 -10.36 4.36
N SER A 137 -18.88 -11.51 4.21
CA SER A 137 -20.34 -11.68 4.27
C SER A 137 -20.75 -13.05 3.72
N SER A 138 -20.72 -14.08 4.56
CA SER A 138 -21.58 -15.26 4.44
C SER A 138 -22.39 -15.41 5.73
#